data_AF-A0A7J0CYR0-F1
#
_entry.id   AF-A0A7J0CYR0-F1
#
_cell.length_a   1.000
_cell.length_b   1.000
_cell.length_c   1.000
_cell.angle_alpha   90.00
_cell.angle_beta   90.00
_cell.angle_gamma   90.00
#
_symmetry.space_group_name_H-M   'P 1'
#
loop_
_entity.id
_entity.type
_entity.pdbx_description
1 polymer ?
#
loop_
_entity_poly.entity_id
_entity_poly.type
_entity_poly.pdbx_seq_one_letter_code
_entity_poly.pdbx_strand_id
1 'polypeptide(L)'
;MTVKLGASQGKSWISVKDHSGRLLFDGLLLEGESKTFQDKERIDLVLGNAGAIELFVNGKKLQDRFEPGQVERLTYTKGDPEAG
;
A
#
# COMPACT_ATOMS: atom_id res chain seq x y z
N MET A 1 6.15 6.35 -10.04
CA MET A 1 5.40 6.57 -8.79
C MET A 1 5.89 5.57 -7.77
N THR A 2 5.90 5.94 -6.50
CA THR A 2 6.47 5.14 -5.41
C THR A 2 5.41 4.95 -4.34
N VAL A 3 5.21 3.71 -3.91
CA VAL A 3 4.37 3.36 -2.76
C VAL A 3 5.25 2.74 -1.69
N LYS A 4 5.17 3.21 -0.46
CA LYS A 4 5.76 2.57 0.71
C LYS A 4 4.65 2.17 1.68
N LEU A 5 4.72 0.92 2.13
CA LEU A 5 3.85 0.31 3.12
C LEU A 5 4.69 0.01 4.36
N GLY A 6 4.18 0.36 5.54
CA GLY A 6 4.74 -0.07 6.83
C GLY A 6 3.64 -0.69 7.68
N ALA A 7 3.97 -1.71 8.48
CA ALA A 7 3.04 -2.20 9.51
C ALA A 7 3.39 -1.53 10.85
N SER A 8 2.58 -0.57 11.28
CA SER A 8 2.81 0.15 12.54
C SER A 8 2.39 -0.62 13.78
N GLN A 9 1.46 -1.56 13.62
CA GLN A 9 0.93 -2.39 14.70
C GLN A 9 0.47 -3.74 14.17
N GLY A 10 0.84 -4.83 14.83
CA GLY A 10 0.43 -6.18 14.43
C GLY A 10 0.90 -6.58 13.03
N LYS A 11 0.18 -7.52 12.41
CA LYS A 11 0.49 -8.03 11.06
C LYS A 11 -0.57 -7.60 10.06
N SER A 12 -0.14 -7.33 8.83
CA SER A 12 -1.03 -7.12 7.69
C SER A 12 -0.65 -8.07 6.57
N TRP A 13 -1.63 -8.52 5.79
CA TRP A 13 -1.35 -9.17 4.52
C TRP A 13 -1.45 -8.12 3.41
N ILE A 14 -0.51 -8.12 2.48
CA ILE A 14 -0.50 -7.18 1.36
C ILE A 14 -0.31 -7.95 0.04
N SER A 15 -1.05 -7.54 -0.99
CA SER A 15 -0.85 -7.94 -2.38
C SER A 15 -0.63 -6.69 -3.21
N VAL A 16 0.41 -6.70 -4.05
CA VAL A 16 0.86 -5.56 -4.85
C VAL A 16 1.03 -5.98 -6.30
N LYS A 17 0.42 -5.24 -7.23
CA LYS A 17 0.57 -5.43 -8.68
C LYS A 17 1.03 -4.15 -9.36
N ASP A 18 1.82 -4.31 -10.42
CA ASP A 18 2.20 -3.20 -11.31
C ASP A 18 1.11 -2.89 -12.34
N HIS A 19 1.31 -1.83 -13.13
CA HIS A 19 0.35 -1.37 -14.15
C HIS A 19 -0.02 -2.43 -15.20
N SER A 20 0.86 -3.42 -15.44
CA SER A 20 0.61 -4.53 -16.38
C SER A 20 -0.22 -5.66 -15.76
N GLY A 21 -0.51 -5.57 -14.46
CA GLY A 21 -1.19 -6.60 -13.68
C GLY A 21 -0.26 -7.68 -13.13
N ARG A 22 1.06 -7.56 -13.33
CA ARG A 22 2.05 -8.50 -12.80
C ARG A 22 2.15 -8.35 -11.29
N LEU A 23 2.09 -9.48 -10.58
CA LEU A 23 2.26 -9.55 -9.13
C LEU A 23 3.70 -9.20 -8.76
N LEU A 24 3.88 -8.13 -7.98
CA LEU A 24 5.17 -7.72 -7.43
C LEU A 24 5.40 -8.35 -6.06
N PHE A 25 4.34 -8.51 -5.27
CA PHE A 25 4.41 -9.10 -3.94
C PHE A 25 3.04 -9.62 -3.50
N ASP A 26 3.05 -10.73 -2.76
CA ASP A 26 1.91 -11.26 -2.02
C ASP A 26 2.44 -11.91 -0.73
N GLY A 27 2.01 -11.41 0.42
CA GLY A 27 2.49 -11.96 1.69
C GLY A 27 2.22 -11.05 2.89
N LEU A 28 2.74 -11.49 4.03
CA LEU A 28 2.62 -10.74 5.28
C LEU A 28 3.67 -9.62 5.35
N LEU A 29 3.25 -8.53 5.98
CA LEU A 29 4.09 -7.50 6.55
C LEU A 29 3.91 -7.55 8.07
N LEU A 30 4.99 -7.85 8.78
CA LEU A 30 4.99 -7.95 10.23
C LEU A 30 5.23 -6.59 10.88
N GLU A 31 4.86 -6.44 12.14
CA GLU A 31 5.05 -5.20 12.89
C GLU A 31 6.49 -4.69 12.81
N GLY A 32 6.64 -3.40 12.48
CA GLY A 32 7.93 -2.74 12.28
C GLY A 32 8.54 -2.98 10.89
N GLU A 33 8.04 -3.91 10.09
CA GLU A 33 8.49 -4.09 8.71
C GLU A 33 7.91 -3.01 7.79
N SER A 34 8.69 -2.73 6.73
CA SER A 34 8.21 -1.89 5.63
C SER A 34 8.67 -2.43 4.28
N LYS A 35 7.89 -2.16 3.24
CA LYS A 35 8.22 -2.47 1.84
C LYS A 35 7.95 -1.26 0.97
N THR A 36 8.80 -1.08 -0.04
CA THR A 36 8.66 0.00 -1.02
C THR A 36 8.57 -0.61 -2.40
N PHE A 37 7.61 -0.13 -3.19
CA PHE A 37 7.33 -0.56 -4.54
C PHE A 37 7.32 0.63 -5.48
N GLN A 38 7.78 0.41 -6.71
CA GLN A 38 7.85 1.45 -7.73
C GLN A 38 7.30 0.93 -9.05
N ASP A 39 6.49 1.76 -9.70
CA ASP A 39 6.01 1.55 -11.05
C ASP A 39 5.96 2.89 -11.80
N LYS A 40 6.10 2.88 -13.12
CA LYS A 40 6.10 4.11 -13.92
C LYS A 40 4.71 4.77 -14.02
N GLU A 41 3.63 4.00 -13.88
CA GLU A 41 2.26 4.41 -14.18
C GLU A 41 1.32 4.22 -13.00
N ARG A 42 1.19 2.98 -12.49
CA ARG A 42 0.17 2.60 -11.52
C ARG A 42 0.63 1.44 -10.63
N ILE A 43 0.21 1.47 -9.37
CA ILE A 43 0.30 0.36 -8.42
C ILE A 43 -1.11 0.04 -7.92
N ASP A 44 -1.48 -1.23 -8.00
CA ASP A 44 -2.72 -1.78 -7.46
C ASP A 44 -2.41 -2.55 -6.17
N LEU A 45 -3.14 -2.25 -5.09
CA LEU A 45 -2.94 -2.79 -3.76
C LEU A 45 -4.20 -3.50 -3.27
N VAL A 46 -3.99 -4.61 -2.56
CA VAL A 46 -4.98 -5.16 -1.63
C VAL A 46 -4.32 -5.28 -0.27
N LEU A 47 -4.97 -4.72 0.75
CA LEU A 47 -4.51 -4.75 2.14
C LEU A 47 -5.50 -5.58 2.95
N GLY A 48 -5.03 -6.56 3.72
CA GLY A 48 -5.82 -7.30 4.68
C GLY A 48 -5.37 -6.97 6.10
N ASN A 49 -6.33 -6.64 6.97
CA ASN A 49 -6.07 -5.91 8.22
C ASN A 49 -5.44 -4.53 7.94
N ALA A 50 -6.14 -3.71 7.15
CA ALA A 50 -5.63 -2.42 6.69
C ALA A 50 -5.34 -1.40 7.82
N GLY A 51 -6.07 -1.46 8.95
CA GLY A 51 -5.79 -0.62 10.13
C GLY A 51 -4.42 -0.83 10.78
N ALA A 52 -3.66 -1.86 10.37
CA ALA A 52 -2.26 -2.08 10.76
C ALA A 52 -1.25 -1.35 9.86
N ILE A 53 -1.70 -0.80 8.72
CA ILE A 53 -0.84 -0.26 7.66
C ILE A 53 -0.69 1.25 7.78
N GLU A 54 0.55 1.71 7.69
CA GLU A 54 0.87 3.07 7.27
C GLU A 54 1.23 3.09 5.79
N LEU A 55 0.54 3.94 5.04
CA LEU A 55 0.69 4.05 3.60
C LEU A 55 1.30 5.39 3.21
N PHE A 56 2.30 5.35 2.34
CA PHE A 56 2.94 6.52 1.78
C PHE A 56 2.91 6.43 0.27
N VAL A 57 2.43 7.47 -0.39
CA VAL A 57 2.36 7.56 -1.86
C VAL A 57 3.17 8.77 -2.30
N ASN A 58 4.14 8.55 -3.19
CA ASN A 58 5.07 9.57 -3.68
C ASN A 58 5.72 10.38 -2.54
N GLY A 59 6.04 9.72 -1.43
CA GLY A 59 6.70 10.32 -0.26
C GLY A 59 5.77 11.02 0.74
N LYS A 60 4.49 11.15 0.44
CA LYS A 60 3.48 11.73 1.37
C LYS A 60 2.77 10.60 2.12
N LYS A 61 2.70 10.70 3.45
CA LYS A 61 1.89 9.80 4.27
C LYS A 61 0.41 10.07 3.99
N LEU A 62 -0.34 9.02 3.71
CA LEU A 62 -1.80 9.12 3.59
C LEU A 62 -2.45 9.09 4.97
N GLN A 63 -3.47 9.92 5.13
CA GLN A 63 -4.36 9.89 6.29
C GLN A 63 -5.61 9.11 5.92
N ASP A 64 -5.46 7.79 5.86
CA ASP A 64 -6.58 6.90 5.55
C ASP A 64 -7.31 6.50 6.83
N ARG A 65 -8.64 6.31 6.73
CA ARG A 65 -9.48 5.81 7.83
C ARG A 65 -9.62 4.29 7.75
N PHE A 66 -8.49 3.59 7.74
CA PHE A 66 -8.50 2.13 7.73
C PHE A 66 -8.81 1.59 9.12
N GLU A 67 -9.74 0.66 9.20
CA GLU A 67 -10.06 0.00 10.47
C GLU A 67 -9.34 -1.35 10.61
N PRO A 68 -9.05 -1.80 11.85
CA PRO A 68 -8.53 -3.13 12.10
C PRO A 68 -9.42 -4.23 11.50
N GLY A 69 -8.80 -5.23 10.89
CA GLY A 69 -9.45 -6.37 10.25
C GLY A 69 -10.05 -6.09 8.87
N GLN A 70 -10.14 -4.83 8.42
CA GLN A 70 -10.70 -4.49 7.11
C GLN A 70 -9.80 -4.93 5.95
N VAL A 71 -10.45 -5.17 4.81
CA VAL A 71 -9.79 -5.40 3.53
C VAL A 71 -10.01 -4.19 2.63
N GLU A 72 -8.92 -3.57 2.20
CA GLU A 72 -8.93 -2.38 1.34
C GLU A 72 -8.39 -2.71 -0.05
N ARG A 73 -8.96 -2.09 -1.07
CA ARG A 73 -8.55 -2.23 -2.47
C ARG A 73 -8.26 -0.83 -3.01
N LEU A 74 -7.00 -0.56 -3.26
CA LEU A 74 -6.53 0.78 -3.57
C LEU A 74 -5.77 0.75 -4.89
N THR A 75 -5.88 1.84 -5.64
CA THR A 75 -5.15 2.04 -6.88
C THR A 75 -4.52 3.42 -6.83
N TYR A 76 -3.20 3.47 -7.02
CA TYR A 76 -2.46 4.72 -7.09
C TYR A 76 -1.73 4.84 -8.42
N THR A 77 -1.76 6.03 -8.97
CA THR A 77 -1.13 6.45 -10.20
C THR A 77 -0.04 7.47 -9.94
N LYS A 78 0.68 7.87 -10.98
CA LYS A 78 1.69 8.94 -10.89
C LYS A 78 1.13 10.28 -10.37
N GLY A 79 -0.17 10.55 -10.53
CA GLY A 79 -0.81 11.79 -10.06
C GLY A 79 -1.16 11.81 -8.57
N ASP A 80 -1.17 10.65 -7.91
CA ASP A 80 -1.54 10.53 -6.50
C ASP A 80 -0.39 10.93 -5.55
N PRO A 81 -0.61 11.27 -4.27
CA PRO A 81 -1.87 11.22 -3.53
C PRO A 81 -2.76 12.46 -3.66
N GLU A 82 -2.42 13.39 -4.56
CA GLU A 82 -3.36 14.32 -5.20
C GLU A 82 -2.61 15.16 -6.27
N ALA A 83 -3.25 15.35 -7.42
CA ALA A 83 -3.19 16.60 -8.16
C ALA A 83 -4.58 17.25 -8.04
N GLY A 84 -4.86 17.83 -6.86
CA GLY A 84 -5.89 18.83 -6.67
C GLY A 84 -5.31 20.22 -6.89
#